data_AF-A0A6N6VP48-F1
#
_entry.id   AF-A0A6N6VP48-F1
#
_cell.length_a   1.000
_cell.length_b   1.000
_cell.length_c   1.000
_cell.angle_alpha   90.00
_cell.angle_beta   90.00
_cell.angle_gamma   90.00
#
_symmetry.space_group_name_H-M   'P 1'
#
loop_
_entity.id
_entity.type
_entity.pdbx_description
1 polymer ?
#
loop_
_entity_poly.entity_id
_entity_poly.type
_entity_poly.pdbx_seq_one_letter_code
_entity_poly.pdbx_strand_id
1 'polypeptide(L)'
;MASKKLITKSIDPQSAIRMFIIESNMLEQNSSKIKRHANIIEQYKSLSKDQKYYIAEFTTDTIYTKYLNAEKFNDILFSYCILSSSEENWHFSKVLIDILLKKTKDEIFTKKICEVLFEIIDQEFSIEENERKIIANCLSLVINIGINKFEENSKTNKKINKNNEIIEYITSNLLARGNINNIEIRIAIVYYLSRIEIKSKINLQKILSRFGQSLLEHIFAKYFSENESSKTAFIFLTEHLKDFLSGSAHLAEMGNAVLQNQMLKNPIEFINFSDKYSDLIFDKLDDLKSLNIHLSFLLKKSCEINKLELINGLQKIILKNLNNLKKHSESLFVESFENIIEIISKAHSKNIRESINIITKFYQENTKKLNSNIIHKNFNQNKNYKNQNPTESNINESPFEQIFLLAK
;
A
#
# COMPACT_ATOMS: atom_id res chain seq x y z
N MET A 1 -63.45 20.11 7.35
CA MET A 1 -62.34 19.40 6.66
C MET A 1 -61.26 19.11 7.68
N ALA A 2 -61.15 17.85 8.11
CA ALA A 2 -60.14 17.43 9.08
C ALA A 2 -58.79 17.29 8.37
N SER A 3 -57.80 18.09 8.76
CA SER A 3 -56.41 17.93 8.35
C SER A 3 -55.88 16.61 8.89
N LYS A 4 -55.77 15.58 8.04
CA LYS A 4 -54.96 14.40 8.35
C LYS A 4 -53.51 14.87 8.50
N LYS A 5 -53.07 15.07 9.74
CA LYS A 5 -51.65 15.11 10.08
C LYS A 5 -51.08 13.77 9.64
N LEU A 6 -50.26 13.77 8.59
CA LEU A 6 -49.40 12.64 8.26
C LEU A 6 -48.51 12.41 9.48
N ILE A 7 -48.78 11.35 10.22
CA ILE A 7 -47.87 10.84 11.24
C ILE A 7 -46.73 10.17 10.45
N THR A 8 -45.70 10.92 10.12
CA THR A 8 -44.41 10.33 9.74
C THR A 8 -43.85 9.66 10.99
N LYS A 9 -44.17 8.38 11.22
CA LYS A 9 -43.43 7.56 12.20
C LYS A 9 -41.96 7.69 11.83
N SER A 10 -41.15 8.27 12.72
CA SER A 10 -39.70 8.24 12.57
C SER A 10 -39.31 6.77 12.52
N ILE A 11 -38.95 6.28 11.33
CA ILE A 11 -38.46 4.91 11.17
C ILE A 11 -37.17 4.85 11.99
N ASP A 12 -37.12 3.90 12.93
CA ASP A 12 -35.93 3.63 13.71
C ASP A 12 -34.71 3.45 12.77
N PRO A 13 -33.58 4.14 13.00
CA PRO A 13 -32.43 4.13 12.08
C PRO A 13 -31.95 2.73 11.71
N GLN A 14 -31.93 1.78 12.66
CA GLN A 14 -31.53 0.40 12.36
C GLN A 14 -32.50 -0.29 11.42
N SER A 15 -33.80 -0.07 11.61
CA SER A 15 -34.85 -0.61 10.75
C SER A 15 -34.77 -0.03 9.33
N ALA A 16 -34.51 1.27 9.20
CA ALA A 16 -34.25 1.91 7.91
C ALA A 16 -33.03 1.31 7.19
N ILE A 17 -31.93 1.10 7.92
CA ILE A 17 -30.69 0.51 7.38
C ILE A 17 -30.87 -0.95 7.00
N ARG A 18 -31.57 -1.76 7.80
CA ARG A 18 -31.88 -3.16 7.45
C ARG A 18 -32.76 -3.26 6.20
N MET A 19 -33.76 -2.39 6.06
CA MET A 19 -34.55 -2.30 4.84
C MET A 19 -33.68 -1.91 3.64
N PHE A 20 -32.79 -0.93 3.81
CA PHE A 20 -31.85 -0.55 2.76
C PHE A 20 -30.98 -1.74 2.31
N ILE A 21 -30.47 -2.56 3.24
CA ILE A 21 -29.61 -3.71 2.94
C ILE A 21 -30.31 -4.79 2.11
N ILE A 22 -31.61 -5.02 2.32
CA ILE A 22 -32.36 -6.04 1.59
C ILE A 22 -32.93 -5.54 0.25
N GLU A 23 -32.88 -4.23 0.00
CA GLU A 23 -33.33 -3.63 -1.26
C GLU A 23 -32.28 -3.78 -2.36
N SER A 24 -32.73 -3.84 -3.62
CA SER A 24 -31.84 -3.84 -4.78
C SER A 24 -31.36 -2.41 -5.07
N ASN A 25 -30.16 -2.08 -4.57
CA ASN A 25 -29.55 -0.77 -4.73
C ASN A 25 -28.56 -0.69 -5.89
N MET A 26 -28.24 -1.82 -6.53
CA MET A 26 -27.13 -1.94 -7.46
C MET A 26 -27.43 -1.41 -8.87
N LEU A 27 -28.71 -1.31 -9.28
CA LEU A 27 -29.08 -1.12 -10.70
C LEU A 27 -29.64 0.26 -11.10
N GLU A 28 -29.81 1.23 -10.19
CA GLU A 28 -30.51 2.48 -10.54
C GLU A 28 -29.90 3.75 -9.90
N GLN A 29 -29.26 4.58 -10.73
CA GLN A 29 -28.74 5.90 -10.34
C GLN A 29 -29.75 7.02 -10.66
N ASN A 30 -30.88 7.05 -9.96
CA ASN A 30 -31.82 8.17 -10.05
C ASN A 30 -31.55 9.18 -8.93
N SER A 31 -31.74 10.49 -9.19
CA SER A 31 -31.43 11.57 -8.22
C SER A 31 -32.16 11.44 -6.87
N SER A 32 -33.33 10.79 -6.85
CA SER A 32 -34.08 10.47 -5.62
C SER A 32 -33.42 9.36 -4.78
N LYS A 33 -32.79 8.36 -5.42
CA LYS A 33 -32.03 7.28 -4.75
C LYS A 33 -30.71 7.81 -4.18
N ILE A 34 -30.01 8.71 -4.87
CA ILE A 34 -28.78 9.36 -4.36
C ILE A 34 -29.04 10.09 -3.04
N LYS A 35 -30.13 10.88 -2.96
CA LYS A 35 -30.51 11.57 -1.71
C LYS A 35 -30.87 10.58 -0.59
N ARG A 36 -31.52 9.47 -0.94
CA ARG A 36 -31.83 8.40 0.01
C ARG A 36 -30.56 7.73 0.53
N HIS A 37 -29.60 7.41 -0.34
CA HIS A 37 -28.32 6.80 0.03
C HIS A 37 -27.58 7.72 1.01
N ALA A 38 -27.47 9.01 0.70
CA ALA A 38 -26.83 9.98 1.59
C ALA A 38 -27.47 10.01 2.98
N ASN A 39 -28.80 10.04 3.07
CA ASN A 39 -29.51 10.00 4.35
C ASN A 39 -29.25 8.69 5.13
N ILE A 40 -29.30 7.56 4.44
CA ILE A 40 -29.03 6.25 5.06
C ILE A 40 -27.57 6.14 5.54
N ILE A 41 -26.61 6.67 4.79
CA ILE A 41 -25.20 6.72 5.20
C ILE A 41 -25.02 7.57 6.46
N GLU A 42 -25.66 8.74 6.53
CA GLU A 42 -25.62 9.59 7.74
C GLU A 42 -26.25 8.90 8.95
N GLN A 43 -27.39 8.21 8.76
CA GLN A 43 -27.98 7.39 9.81
C GLN A 43 -27.02 6.29 10.26
N TYR A 44 -26.37 5.59 9.32
CA TYR A 44 -25.39 4.56 9.65
C TYR A 44 -24.20 5.12 10.42
N LYS A 45 -23.66 6.28 10.03
CA LYS A 45 -22.58 6.96 10.77
C LYS A 45 -22.96 7.24 12.22
N SER A 46 -24.20 7.68 12.45
CA SER A 46 -24.73 8.01 13.77
C SER A 46 -24.94 6.79 14.69
N LEU A 47 -24.95 5.57 14.14
CA LEU A 47 -25.09 4.35 14.95
C LEU A 47 -23.89 4.14 15.87
N SER A 48 -24.16 3.62 17.07
CA SER A 48 -23.11 3.15 17.98
C SER A 48 -22.37 1.94 17.39
N LYS A 49 -21.18 1.65 17.94
CA LYS A 49 -20.38 0.50 17.52
C LYS A 49 -21.15 -0.83 17.64
N ASP A 50 -21.88 -1.03 18.74
CA ASP A 50 -22.68 -2.25 18.96
C ASP A 50 -23.82 -2.36 17.94
N GLN A 51 -24.44 -1.24 17.59
CA GLN A 51 -25.48 -1.21 16.57
C GLN A 51 -24.91 -1.53 15.19
N LYS A 52 -23.70 -1.04 14.85
CA LYS A 52 -23.01 -1.39 13.59
C LYS A 52 -22.61 -2.87 13.55
N TYR A 53 -22.20 -3.46 14.67
CA TYR A 53 -22.00 -4.92 14.78
C TYR A 53 -23.28 -5.69 14.53
N TYR A 54 -24.39 -5.29 15.15
CA TYR A 54 -25.68 -5.91 14.92
C TYR A 54 -26.11 -5.86 13.45
N ILE A 55 -25.87 -4.73 12.76
CA ILE A 55 -26.13 -4.62 11.32
C ILE A 55 -25.22 -5.58 10.52
N ALA A 56 -23.96 -5.77 10.91
CA ALA A 56 -23.06 -6.75 10.27
C ALA A 56 -23.56 -8.20 10.47
N GLU A 57 -24.02 -8.56 11.66
CA GLU A 57 -24.60 -9.88 11.96
C GLU A 57 -25.88 -10.13 11.15
N PHE A 58 -26.82 -9.17 11.15
CA PHE A 58 -28.03 -9.24 10.33
C PHE A 58 -27.73 -9.45 8.85
N THR A 59 -26.75 -8.70 8.33
CA THR A 59 -26.32 -8.81 6.92
C THR A 59 -25.73 -10.18 6.64
N THR A 60 -24.89 -10.69 7.55
CA THR A 60 -24.29 -12.03 7.46
C THR A 60 -25.36 -13.11 7.39
N ASP A 61 -26.34 -13.06 8.29
CA ASP A 61 -27.44 -14.01 8.35
C ASP A 61 -28.22 -14.01 7.04
N THR A 62 -28.53 -12.83 6.52
CA THR A 62 -29.28 -12.68 5.27
C THR A 62 -28.49 -13.20 4.06
N ILE A 63 -27.21 -12.87 3.94
CA ILE A 63 -26.32 -13.38 2.88
C ILE A 63 -26.24 -14.92 2.94
N TYR A 64 -26.05 -15.47 4.14
CA TYR A 64 -25.90 -16.91 4.31
C TYR A 64 -27.20 -17.66 3.99
N THR A 65 -28.35 -17.15 4.41
CA THR A 65 -29.66 -17.71 4.04
C THR A 65 -29.85 -17.70 2.53
N LYS A 66 -29.53 -16.59 1.85
CA LYS A 66 -29.59 -16.54 0.38
C LYS A 66 -28.67 -17.55 -0.28
N TYR A 67 -27.45 -17.70 0.22
CA TYR A 67 -26.51 -18.71 -0.29
C TYR A 67 -27.05 -20.13 -0.16
N LEU A 68 -27.60 -20.50 1.01
CA LEU A 68 -28.21 -21.82 1.22
C LEU A 68 -29.40 -22.08 0.28
N ASN A 69 -30.15 -21.04 -0.07
CA ASN A 69 -31.26 -21.10 -1.01
C ASN A 69 -30.83 -20.97 -2.49
N ALA A 70 -29.53 -20.92 -2.79
CA ALA A 70 -28.97 -20.68 -4.12
C ALA A 70 -29.45 -19.35 -4.78
N GLU A 71 -29.78 -18.35 -3.96
CA GLU A 71 -30.18 -17.01 -4.41
C GLU A 71 -28.96 -16.08 -4.56
N LYS A 72 -29.07 -15.09 -5.46
CA LYS A 72 -28.08 -14.01 -5.59
C LYS A 72 -28.11 -13.10 -4.36
N PHE A 73 -26.93 -12.70 -3.87
CA PHE A 73 -26.77 -11.79 -2.73
C PHE A 73 -25.83 -10.60 -3.02
N ASN A 74 -25.52 -10.36 -4.29
CA ASN A 74 -24.71 -9.23 -4.75
C ASN A 74 -25.27 -7.87 -4.27
N ASP A 75 -26.58 -7.66 -4.41
CA ASP A 75 -27.24 -6.43 -3.96
C ASP A 75 -27.07 -6.18 -2.45
N ILE A 76 -27.09 -7.23 -1.64
CA ILE A 76 -26.95 -7.14 -0.18
C ILE A 76 -25.53 -6.74 0.20
N LEU A 77 -24.54 -7.41 -0.40
CA LEU A 77 -23.14 -7.13 -0.14
C LEU A 77 -22.76 -5.73 -0.65
N PHE A 78 -23.26 -5.35 -1.83
CA PHE A 78 -23.12 -4.01 -2.38
C PHE A 78 -23.69 -2.93 -1.45
N SER A 79 -24.92 -3.12 -1.00
CA SER A 79 -25.59 -2.17 -0.08
C SER A 79 -24.81 -2.01 1.21
N TYR A 80 -24.26 -3.10 1.76
CA TYR A 80 -23.40 -3.02 2.94
C TYR A 80 -22.07 -2.29 2.64
N CYS A 81 -21.46 -2.54 1.49
CA CYS A 81 -20.25 -1.84 1.05
C CYS A 81 -20.50 -0.33 0.93
N ILE A 82 -21.66 0.12 0.43
CA ILE A 82 -22.04 1.55 0.42
C ILE A 82 -21.96 2.12 1.84
N LEU A 83 -22.62 1.48 2.81
CA LEU A 83 -22.69 1.95 4.20
C LEU A 83 -21.32 2.06 4.87
N SER A 84 -20.45 1.11 4.57
CA SER A 84 -19.16 0.92 5.24
C SER A 84 -17.98 1.54 4.49
N SER A 85 -18.17 2.10 3.30
CA SER A 85 -17.11 2.61 2.41
C SER A 85 -16.50 3.97 2.81
N SER A 86 -16.54 4.33 4.09
CA SER A 86 -15.84 5.51 4.62
C SER A 86 -14.65 5.11 5.48
N GLU A 87 -13.61 5.93 5.53
CA GLU A 87 -12.41 5.71 6.38
C GLU A 87 -12.76 5.35 7.83
N GLU A 88 -13.73 6.03 8.44
CA GLU A 88 -14.16 5.77 9.81
C GLU A 88 -14.93 4.45 10.01
N ASN A 89 -15.51 3.88 8.94
CA ASN A 89 -16.43 2.74 9.02
C ASN A 89 -15.94 1.48 8.30
N TRP A 90 -14.84 1.55 7.52
CA TRP A 90 -14.36 0.42 6.71
C TRP A 90 -14.07 -0.82 7.55
N HIS A 91 -13.63 -0.65 8.80
CA HIS A 91 -13.41 -1.74 9.76
C HIS A 91 -14.66 -2.64 9.88
N PHE A 92 -15.87 -2.10 9.79
CA PHE A 92 -17.10 -2.89 9.84
C PHE A 92 -17.29 -3.76 8.59
N SER A 93 -16.74 -3.40 7.42
CA SER A 93 -16.62 -4.31 6.27
C SER A 93 -15.80 -5.54 6.62
N LYS A 94 -14.67 -5.34 7.30
CA LYS A 94 -13.80 -6.46 7.73
C LYS A 94 -14.53 -7.33 8.75
N VAL A 95 -15.25 -6.73 9.69
CA VAL A 95 -16.11 -7.46 10.65
C VAL A 95 -17.12 -8.33 9.93
N LEU A 96 -17.84 -7.79 8.93
CA LEU A 96 -18.81 -8.56 8.16
C LEU A 96 -18.16 -9.81 7.55
N ILE A 97 -17.02 -9.65 6.87
CA ILE A 97 -16.29 -10.77 6.27
C ILE A 97 -15.81 -11.75 7.33
N ASP A 98 -15.26 -11.28 8.45
CA ASP A 98 -14.81 -12.15 9.53
C ASP A 98 -15.95 -13.02 10.10
N ILE A 99 -17.16 -12.46 10.24
CA ILE A 99 -18.35 -13.21 10.68
C ILE A 99 -18.77 -14.23 9.61
N LEU A 100 -18.85 -13.81 8.34
CA LEU A 100 -19.22 -14.68 7.21
C LEU A 100 -18.29 -15.90 7.08
N LEU A 101 -16.98 -15.68 7.18
CA LEU A 101 -15.98 -16.74 7.07
C LEU A 101 -15.98 -17.67 8.30
N LYS A 102 -16.20 -17.14 9.50
CA LYS A 102 -16.30 -17.96 10.74
C LYS A 102 -17.52 -18.86 10.75
N LYS A 103 -18.65 -18.38 10.22
CA LYS A 103 -19.94 -19.09 10.29
C LYS A 103 -19.95 -20.43 9.56
N THR A 104 -19.18 -20.55 8.48
CA THR A 104 -19.27 -21.71 7.58
C THR A 104 -18.00 -22.54 7.52
N LYS A 105 -16.81 -21.92 7.67
CA LYS A 105 -15.52 -22.51 7.30
C LYS A 105 -15.55 -23.20 5.91
N ASP A 106 -16.47 -22.81 5.04
CA ASP A 106 -16.72 -23.41 3.74
C ASP A 106 -15.93 -22.65 2.67
N GLU A 107 -15.04 -23.37 1.97
CA GLU A 107 -14.23 -22.80 0.90
C GLU A 107 -15.08 -22.41 -0.32
N ILE A 108 -16.18 -23.13 -0.59
CA ILE A 108 -17.10 -22.83 -1.70
C ILE A 108 -17.79 -21.50 -1.41
N PHE A 109 -18.31 -21.33 -0.20
CA PHE A 109 -18.91 -20.06 0.23
C PHE A 109 -17.91 -18.90 0.21
N THR A 110 -16.69 -19.13 0.69
CA THR A 110 -15.62 -18.12 0.69
C THR A 110 -15.29 -17.67 -0.74
N LYS A 111 -15.16 -18.63 -1.67
CA LYS A 111 -14.97 -18.34 -3.09
C LYS A 111 -16.16 -17.57 -3.66
N LYS A 112 -17.39 -17.94 -3.28
CA LYS A 112 -18.61 -17.25 -3.74
C LYS A 112 -18.67 -15.79 -3.29
N ILE A 113 -18.23 -15.49 -2.06
CA ILE A 113 -18.06 -14.11 -1.59
C ILE A 113 -17.07 -13.35 -2.49
N CYS A 114 -15.92 -13.96 -2.80
CA CYS A 114 -14.93 -13.33 -3.69
C CYS A 114 -15.49 -13.09 -5.10
N GLU A 115 -16.23 -14.05 -5.66
CA GLU A 115 -16.93 -13.90 -6.94
C GLU A 115 -17.87 -12.68 -6.94
N VAL A 116 -18.71 -12.55 -5.90
CA VAL A 116 -19.65 -11.44 -5.78
C VAL A 116 -18.93 -10.10 -5.59
N LEU A 117 -17.82 -10.06 -4.83
CA LEU A 117 -17.02 -8.84 -4.68
C LEU A 117 -16.40 -8.40 -6.02
N PHE A 118 -15.92 -9.33 -6.84
CA PHE A 118 -15.43 -9.01 -8.19
C PHE A 118 -16.56 -8.59 -9.14
N GLU A 119 -17.76 -9.17 -9.03
CA GLU A 119 -18.94 -8.75 -9.79
C GLU A 119 -19.30 -7.29 -9.50
N ILE A 120 -19.29 -6.90 -8.21
CA ILE A 120 -19.51 -5.51 -7.79
C ILE A 120 -18.44 -4.57 -8.38
N ILE A 121 -17.17 -4.97 -8.31
CA ILE A 121 -16.05 -4.19 -8.87
C ILE A 121 -16.23 -3.98 -10.38
N ASP A 122 -16.56 -5.03 -11.13
CA ASP A 122 -16.74 -4.94 -12.58
C ASP A 122 -17.88 -4.03 -12.97
N GLN A 123 -18.98 -4.08 -12.22
CA GLN A 123 -20.11 -3.22 -12.46
C GLN A 123 -19.77 -1.75 -12.16
N GLU A 124 -19.09 -1.47 -11.05
CA GLU A 124 -18.66 -0.11 -10.74
C GLU A 124 -17.72 0.46 -11.80
N PHE A 125 -16.86 -0.37 -12.41
CA PHE A 125 -16.05 0.09 -13.55
C PHE A 125 -16.83 0.35 -14.83
N SER A 126 -18.04 -0.20 -14.97
CA SER A 126 -18.89 0.05 -16.12
C SER A 126 -19.66 1.38 -16.03
N ILE A 127 -19.68 2.02 -14.85
CA ILE A 127 -20.38 3.28 -14.59
C ILE A 127 -19.43 4.46 -14.83
N GLU A 128 -19.89 5.49 -15.55
CA GLU A 128 -19.08 6.69 -15.86
C GLU A 128 -18.67 7.46 -14.59
N GLU A 129 -19.60 7.64 -13.65
CA GLU A 129 -19.35 8.22 -12.33
C GLU A 129 -19.23 7.12 -11.27
N ASN A 130 -18.17 6.31 -11.37
CA ASN A 130 -17.97 5.20 -10.45
C ASN A 130 -17.75 5.61 -8.99
N GLU A 131 -18.26 4.83 -8.05
CA GLU A 131 -18.01 5.05 -6.63
C GLU A 131 -16.68 4.41 -6.21
N ARG A 132 -15.57 5.15 -6.40
CA ARG A 132 -14.20 4.70 -6.04
C ARG A 132 -14.08 4.13 -4.63
N LYS A 133 -14.87 4.65 -3.69
CA LYS A 133 -14.96 4.16 -2.31
C LYS A 133 -15.46 2.72 -2.22
N ILE A 134 -16.48 2.36 -3.01
CA ILE A 134 -17.00 0.99 -3.09
C ILE A 134 -15.94 0.08 -3.70
N ILE A 135 -15.33 0.49 -4.82
CA ILE A 135 -14.25 -0.28 -5.47
C ILE A 135 -13.11 -0.57 -4.47
N ALA A 136 -12.64 0.47 -3.76
CA ALA A 136 -11.59 0.33 -2.77
C ALA A 136 -12.00 -0.59 -1.61
N ASN A 137 -13.25 -0.50 -1.13
CA ASN A 137 -13.78 -1.36 -0.08
C ASN A 137 -13.80 -2.83 -0.54
N CYS A 138 -14.38 -3.11 -1.70
CA CYS A 138 -14.45 -4.47 -2.25
C CYS A 138 -13.07 -5.07 -2.52
N LEU A 139 -12.14 -4.32 -3.12
CA LEU A 139 -10.77 -4.77 -3.33
C LEU A 139 -10.08 -5.09 -2.01
N SER A 140 -10.24 -4.23 -1.00
CA SER A 140 -9.66 -4.43 0.33
C SER A 140 -10.17 -5.68 1.01
N LEU A 141 -11.47 -5.98 0.89
CA LEU A 141 -12.05 -7.21 1.40
C LEU A 141 -11.46 -8.44 0.71
N VAL A 142 -11.39 -8.45 -0.62
CA VAL A 142 -10.80 -9.55 -1.39
C VAL A 142 -9.34 -9.78 -0.99
N ILE A 143 -8.55 -8.72 -0.86
CA ILE A 143 -7.14 -8.78 -0.44
C ILE A 143 -7.02 -9.38 0.96
N ASN A 144 -7.83 -8.90 1.91
CA ASN A 144 -7.82 -9.41 3.28
C ASN A 144 -8.17 -10.90 3.34
N ILE A 145 -9.18 -11.34 2.58
CA ILE A 145 -9.52 -12.76 2.46
C ILE A 145 -8.31 -13.57 1.96
N GLY A 146 -7.67 -13.10 0.89
CA GLY A 146 -6.53 -13.80 0.30
C GLY A 146 -5.30 -13.85 1.21
N ILE A 147 -4.97 -12.77 1.91
CA ILE A 147 -3.84 -12.72 2.86
C ILE A 147 -4.13 -13.62 4.06
N ASN A 148 -5.32 -13.51 4.66
CA ASN A 148 -5.69 -14.36 5.80
C ASN A 148 -5.62 -15.85 5.44
N LYS A 149 -6.13 -16.23 4.26
CA LYS A 149 -6.04 -17.62 3.78
C LYS A 149 -4.61 -18.08 3.56
N PHE A 150 -3.75 -17.20 3.03
CA PHE A 150 -2.33 -17.50 2.88
C PHE A 150 -1.65 -17.75 4.23
N GLU A 151 -1.90 -16.89 5.22
CA GLU A 151 -1.35 -17.03 6.57
C GLU A 151 -1.85 -18.29 7.30
N GLU A 152 -3.13 -18.63 7.16
CA GLU A 152 -3.72 -19.88 7.68
C GLU A 152 -3.02 -21.11 7.11
N ASN A 153 -2.75 -21.11 5.80
CA ASN A 153 -2.10 -22.22 5.11
C ASN A 153 -0.63 -22.35 5.52
N SER A 154 0.09 -21.24 5.70
CA SER A 154 1.48 -21.25 6.19
C SER A 154 1.60 -21.78 7.63
N LYS A 155 0.62 -21.53 8.50
CA LYS A 155 0.65 -21.99 9.91
C LYS A 155 0.37 -23.48 10.08
N THR A 156 -0.36 -24.10 9.15
CA THR A 156 -0.89 -25.47 9.34
C THR A 156 0.03 -26.58 8.87
N ASN A 157 1.20 -26.29 8.28
CA ASN A 157 2.18 -27.28 7.74
C ASN A 157 1.58 -28.37 6.84
N LYS A 158 0.31 -28.24 6.41
CA LYS A 158 -0.29 -29.10 5.40
C LYS A 158 0.48 -28.82 4.12
N LYS A 159 1.16 -29.85 3.58
CA LYS A 159 1.84 -29.80 2.28
C LYS A 159 1.04 -28.91 1.33
N ILE A 160 1.67 -27.83 0.89
CA ILE A 160 1.18 -26.68 0.10
C ILE A 160 0.43 -27.04 -1.21
N ASN A 161 0.22 -28.33 -1.49
CA ASN A 161 -0.19 -28.87 -2.79
C ASN A 161 -1.65 -29.33 -2.89
N LYS A 162 -2.52 -29.10 -1.91
CA LYS A 162 -3.97 -29.35 -2.12
C LYS A 162 -4.78 -28.12 -1.74
N ASN A 163 -5.18 -27.41 -2.78
CA ASN A 163 -6.24 -26.39 -2.85
C ASN A 163 -5.95 -25.03 -2.20
N ASN A 164 -5.05 -24.27 -2.84
CA ASN A 164 -5.06 -22.80 -2.74
C ASN A 164 -6.07 -22.18 -3.73
N GLU A 165 -7.21 -22.83 -3.99
CA GLU A 165 -8.15 -22.41 -5.05
C GLU A 165 -8.63 -20.97 -4.87
N ILE A 166 -8.86 -20.52 -3.63
CA ILE A 166 -9.24 -19.14 -3.32
C ILE A 166 -8.10 -18.16 -3.65
N ILE A 167 -6.87 -18.46 -3.25
CA ILE A 167 -5.69 -17.61 -3.52
C ILE A 167 -5.44 -17.54 -5.03
N GLU A 168 -5.53 -18.67 -5.74
CA GLU A 168 -5.37 -18.72 -7.19
C GLU A 168 -6.50 -17.99 -7.91
N TYR A 169 -7.74 -18.10 -7.43
CA TYR A 169 -8.89 -17.37 -7.94
C TYR A 169 -8.72 -15.86 -7.78
N ILE A 170 -8.37 -15.39 -6.57
CA ILE A 170 -8.14 -13.97 -6.28
C ILE A 170 -6.99 -13.44 -7.12
N THR A 171 -5.86 -14.16 -7.13
CA THR A 171 -4.70 -13.80 -7.94
C THR A 171 -5.11 -13.63 -9.40
N SER A 172 -5.72 -14.66 -10.00
CA SER A 172 -6.09 -14.64 -11.42
C SER A 172 -7.04 -13.50 -11.77
N ASN A 173 -8.02 -13.22 -10.90
CA ASN A 173 -8.99 -12.14 -11.12
C ASN A 173 -8.38 -10.75 -10.98
N LEU A 174 -7.48 -10.54 -10.01
CA LEU A 174 -6.72 -9.30 -9.89
C LEU A 174 -5.79 -9.12 -11.10
N LEU A 175 -5.07 -10.17 -11.52
CA LEU A 175 -4.20 -10.12 -12.70
C LEU A 175 -4.96 -9.77 -13.99
N ALA A 176 -6.13 -10.39 -14.20
CA ALA A 176 -6.96 -10.15 -15.38
C ALA A 176 -7.39 -8.67 -15.46
N ARG A 177 -7.72 -8.08 -14.31
CA ARG A 177 -8.13 -6.68 -14.19
C ARG A 177 -6.98 -5.69 -14.12
N GLY A 178 -5.76 -6.13 -13.80
CA GLY A 178 -4.57 -5.27 -13.73
C GLY A 178 -4.18 -4.62 -15.06
N ASN A 179 -4.70 -5.11 -16.19
CA ASN A 179 -4.53 -4.47 -17.49
C ASN A 179 -5.49 -3.27 -17.71
N ILE A 180 -6.54 -3.15 -16.89
CA ILE A 180 -7.44 -2.00 -16.90
C ILE A 180 -6.66 -0.81 -16.32
N ASN A 181 -6.78 0.37 -16.93
CA ASN A 181 -6.10 1.59 -16.47
C ASN A 181 -6.77 2.19 -15.23
N ASN A 182 -6.93 1.38 -14.18
CA ASN A 182 -7.54 1.75 -12.93
C ASN A 182 -6.51 1.67 -11.80
N ILE A 183 -6.32 2.76 -11.08
CA ILE A 183 -5.24 2.91 -10.11
C ILE A 183 -5.53 2.10 -8.83
N GLU A 184 -6.79 1.98 -8.43
CA GLU A 184 -7.23 1.18 -7.29
C GLU A 184 -6.80 -0.28 -7.43
N ILE A 185 -7.05 -0.88 -8.61
CA ILE A 185 -6.62 -2.26 -8.91
C ILE A 185 -5.10 -2.38 -8.87
N ARG A 186 -4.36 -1.41 -9.41
CA ARG A 186 -2.89 -1.46 -9.47
C ARG A 186 -2.28 -1.43 -8.06
N ILE A 187 -2.79 -0.56 -7.19
CA ILE A 187 -2.41 -0.50 -5.77
C ILE A 187 -2.76 -1.82 -5.08
N ALA A 188 -3.99 -2.31 -5.27
CA ALA A 188 -4.47 -3.59 -4.73
C ALA A 188 -3.58 -4.78 -5.10
N ILE A 189 -3.17 -4.87 -6.37
CA ILE A 189 -2.29 -5.93 -6.86
C ILE A 189 -0.94 -5.90 -6.17
N VAL A 190 -0.30 -4.72 -6.07
CA VAL A 190 1.01 -4.60 -5.42
C VAL A 190 0.90 -4.98 -3.96
N TYR A 191 -0.08 -4.43 -3.24
CA TYR A 191 -0.32 -4.72 -1.83
C TYR A 191 -0.52 -6.22 -1.57
N TYR A 192 -1.30 -6.88 -2.42
CA TYR A 192 -1.64 -8.30 -2.31
C TYR A 192 -0.46 -9.21 -2.65
N LEU A 193 0.17 -9.01 -3.82
CA LEU A 193 1.21 -9.89 -4.31
C LEU A 193 2.51 -9.77 -3.53
N SER A 194 2.80 -8.63 -2.90
CA SER A 194 3.98 -8.50 -2.04
C SER A 194 3.86 -9.30 -0.73
N ARG A 195 2.65 -9.75 -0.35
CA ARG A 195 2.35 -10.39 0.94
C ARG A 195 2.08 -11.90 0.87
N ILE A 196 1.75 -12.42 -0.31
CA ILE A 196 1.66 -13.87 -0.55
C ILE A 196 2.96 -14.30 -1.22
N GLU A 197 3.54 -15.49 -0.97
CA GLU A 197 4.96 -15.76 -1.37
C GLU A 197 5.20 -16.84 -2.46
N ILE A 198 4.23 -17.69 -2.82
CA ILE A 198 4.55 -18.96 -3.50
C ILE A 198 4.80 -18.83 -5.02
N LYS A 199 4.10 -17.93 -5.73
CA LYS A 199 4.26 -17.64 -7.19
C LYS A 199 4.19 -16.15 -7.51
N SER A 200 4.07 -15.34 -6.47
CA SER A 200 3.72 -13.94 -6.50
C SER A 200 4.87 -13.03 -6.87
N LYS A 201 6.11 -13.34 -6.51
CA LYS A 201 7.28 -12.52 -6.88
C LYS A 201 7.44 -12.43 -8.40
N ILE A 202 7.26 -13.55 -9.11
CA ILE A 202 7.28 -13.57 -10.59
C ILE A 202 6.09 -12.78 -11.16
N ASN A 203 4.88 -12.98 -10.62
CA ASN A 203 3.69 -12.28 -11.09
C ASN A 203 3.80 -10.76 -10.85
N LEU A 204 4.22 -10.36 -9.66
CA LEU A 204 4.46 -8.97 -9.28
C LEU A 204 5.48 -8.34 -10.23
N GLN A 205 6.62 -8.99 -10.48
CA GLN A 205 7.62 -8.48 -11.41
C GLN A 205 7.05 -8.29 -12.83
N LYS A 206 6.31 -9.28 -13.35
CA LYS A 206 5.67 -9.20 -14.67
C LYS A 206 4.69 -8.04 -14.78
N ILE A 207 3.91 -7.81 -13.72
CA ILE A 207 2.92 -6.74 -13.68
C ILE A 207 3.57 -5.37 -13.52
N LEU A 208 4.54 -5.25 -12.61
CA LEU A 208 5.29 -4.01 -12.44
C LEU A 208 6.03 -3.62 -13.73
N SER A 209 6.43 -4.58 -14.55
CA SER A 209 7.02 -4.30 -15.87
C SER A 209 6.01 -3.68 -16.85
N ARG A 210 4.69 -3.78 -16.58
CA ARG A 210 3.64 -3.21 -17.43
C ARG A 210 3.20 -1.83 -16.99
N PHE A 211 2.93 -1.65 -15.70
CA PHE A 211 2.39 -0.38 -15.16
C PHE A 211 3.22 0.26 -14.06
N GLY A 212 4.30 -0.39 -13.62
CA GLY A 212 5.08 0.00 -12.44
C GLY A 212 5.61 1.42 -12.52
N GLN A 213 6.03 1.88 -13.71
CA GLN A 213 6.48 3.25 -13.91
C GLN A 213 5.36 4.24 -13.57
N SER A 214 4.21 4.12 -14.23
CA SER A 214 3.07 5.02 -14.04
C SER A 214 2.54 4.98 -12.61
N LEU A 215 2.51 3.81 -11.98
CA LEU A 215 2.09 3.67 -10.59
C LEU A 215 3.08 4.38 -9.66
N LEU A 216 4.38 4.13 -9.79
CA LEU A 216 5.38 4.73 -8.93
C LEU A 216 5.43 6.25 -9.08
N GLU A 217 5.34 6.76 -10.31
CA GLU A 217 5.21 8.20 -10.58
C GLU A 217 3.97 8.80 -9.90
N HIS A 218 2.83 8.11 -9.96
CA HIS A 218 1.58 8.52 -9.32
C HIS A 218 1.71 8.57 -7.79
N ILE A 219 2.30 7.54 -7.17
CA ILE A 219 2.51 7.51 -5.71
C ILE A 219 3.45 8.62 -5.26
N PHE A 220 4.53 8.90 -5.98
CA PHE A 220 5.40 10.03 -5.66
C PHE A 220 4.69 11.37 -5.83
N ALA A 221 3.84 11.54 -6.85
CA ALA A 221 3.03 12.74 -7.00
C ALA A 221 2.10 12.96 -5.79
N LYS A 222 1.50 11.89 -5.25
CA LYS A 222 0.71 11.94 -4.01
C LYS A 222 1.57 12.31 -2.81
N TYR A 223 2.74 11.71 -2.68
CA TYR A 223 3.70 12.05 -1.63
C TYR A 223 4.09 13.53 -1.63
N PHE A 224 4.40 14.12 -2.78
CA PHE A 224 4.79 15.53 -2.87
C PHE A 224 3.62 16.52 -2.83
N SER A 225 2.37 16.05 -2.87
CA SER A 225 1.20 16.93 -2.89
C SER A 225 0.79 17.52 -1.52
N GLU A 226 1.50 17.16 -0.44
CA GLU A 226 1.31 17.66 0.94
C GLU A 226 -0.14 17.61 1.47
N ASN A 227 -0.97 16.71 0.95
CA ASN A 227 -2.34 16.49 1.41
C ASN A 227 -2.45 15.22 2.29
N GLU A 228 -3.66 14.85 2.67
CA GLU A 228 -3.97 13.64 3.47
C GLU A 228 -3.32 12.36 2.89
N SER A 229 -3.18 12.26 1.56
CA SER A 229 -2.58 11.10 0.89
C SER A 229 -1.05 11.04 0.99
N SER A 230 -0.37 12.12 1.39
CA SER A 230 1.09 12.16 1.49
C SER A 230 1.62 11.13 2.49
N LYS A 231 0.95 10.99 3.63
CA LYS A 231 1.33 10.03 4.67
C LYS A 231 1.14 8.59 4.16
N THR A 232 -0.01 8.31 3.56
CA THR A 232 -0.31 7.01 2.94
C THR A 232 0.67 6.67 1.83
N ALA A 233 1.06 7.65 1.00
CA ALA A 233 2.02 7.45 -0.07
C ALA A 233 3.40 7.09 0.49
N PHE A 234 3.81 7.75 1.57
CA PHE A 234 5.06 7.41 2.26
C PHE A 234 5.03 5.99 2.86
N ILE A 235 3.91 5.58 3.47
CA ILE A 235 3.74 4.21 3.98
C ILE A 235 3.81 3.20 2.84
N PHE A 236 3.08 3.43 1.75
CA PHE A 236 3.11 2.57 0.57
C PHE A 236 4.54 2.43 0.01
N LEU A 237 5.26 3.53 -0.16
CA LEU A 237 6.66 3.50 -0.61
C LEU A 237 7.55 2.74 0.38
N THR A 238 7.36 2.93 1.68
CA THR A 238 8.14 2.23 2.70
C THR A 238 7.95 0.71 2.62
N GLU A 239 6.72 0.27 2.39
CA GLU A 239 6.37 -1.16 2.29
C GLU A 239 6.81 -1.79 0.96
N HIS A 240 6.68 -1.04 -0.14
CA HIS A 240 6.70 -1.62 -1.49
C HIS A 240 7.84 -1.15 -2.39
N LEU A 241 8.55 -0.05 -2.08
CA LEU A 241 9.55 0.52 -2.99
C LEU A 241 10.61 -0.51 -3.40
N LYS A 242 11.01 -1.40 -2.48
CA LYS A 242 11.96 -2.48 -2.80
C LYS A 242 11.49 -3.34 -3.97
N ASP A 243 10.19 -3.62 -4.10
CA ASP A 243 9.67 -4.47 -5.18
C ASP A 243 9.86 -3.83 -6.56
N PHE A 244 9.95 -2.49 -6.60
CA PHE A 244 10.30 -1.72 -7.81
C PHE A 244 11.81 -1.62 -8.03
N LEU A 245 12.63 -1.72 -6.98
CA LEU A 245 14.07 -1.47 -7.03
C LEU A 245 14.96 -2.73 -7.11
N SER A 246 14.51 -3.86 -6.53
CA SER A 246 15.30 -5.09 -6.36
C SER A 246 14.78 -6.26 -7.21
N GLY A 247 13.88 -6.00 -8.15
CA GLY A 247 13.32 -6.98 -9.07
C GLY A 247 14.29 -7.40 -10.20
N SER A 248 13.76 -7.56 -11.40
CA SER A 248 14.58 -7.79 -12.60
C SER A 248 15.41 -6.55 -12.94
N ALA A 249 16.46 -6.73 -13.76
CA ALA A 249 17.27 -5.61 -14.25
C ALA A 249 16.41 -4.51 -14.92
N HIS A 250 15.38 -4.92 -15.67
CA HIS A 250 14.42 -3.99 -16.28
C HIS A 250 13.64 -3.17 -15.24
N LEU A 251 13.16 -3.80 -14.15
CA LEU A 251 12.47 -3.10 -13.08
C LEU A 251 13.39 -2.13 -12.34
N ALA A 252 14.62 -2.56 -12.04
CA ALA A 252 15.60 -1.70 -11.41
C ALA A 252 15.91 -0.45 -12.26
N GLU A 253 16.06 -0.62 -13.58
CA GLU A 253 16.27 0.50 -14.51
C GLU A 253 15.05 1.44 -14.56
N MET A 254 13.84 0.89 -14.66
CA MET A 254 12.59 1.65 -14.62
C MET A 254 12.42 2.41 -13.30
N GLY A 255 12.66 1.75 -12.17
CA GLY A 255 12.58 2.34 -10.84
C GLY A 255 13.57 3.48 -10.68
N ASN A 256 14.82 3.28 -11.12
CA ASN A 256 15.84 4.33 -11.10
C ASN A 256 15.47 5.52 -12.00
N ALA A 257 14.88 5.28 -13.18
CA ALA A 257 14.40 6.35 -14.06
C ALA A 257 13.30 7.19 -13.38
N VAL A 258 12.36 6.54 -12.69
CA VAL A 258 11.33 7.25 -11.91
C VAL A 258 11.98 8.04 -10.78
N LEU A 259 12.84 7.42 -9.96
CA LEU A 259 13.53 8.10 -8.87
C LEU A 259 14.31 9.33 -9.36
N GLN A 260 15.01 9.21 -10.49
CA GLN A 260 15.72 10.31 -11.11
C GLN A 260 14.76 11.43 -11.51
N ASN A 261 13.64 11.12 -12.17
CA ASN A 261 12.64 12.12 -12.54
C ASN A 261 12.06 12.84 -11.31
N GLN A 262 11.76 12.11 -10.23
CA GLN A 262 11.23 12.68 -9.00
C GLN A 262 12.25 13.55 -8.27
N MET A 263 13.49 13.08 -8.17
CA MET A 263 14.62 13.83 -7.61
C MET A 263 14.83 15.17 -8.34
N LEU A 264 14.70 15.20 -9.66
CA LEU A 264 14.89 16.43 -10.45
C LEU A 264 13.70 17.39 -10.34
N LYS A 265 12.48 16.88 -10.15
CA LYS A 265 11.28 17.69 -9.96
C LYS A 265 11.19 18.31 -8.56
N ASN A 266 11.49 17.52 -7.53
CA ASN A 266 11.37 17.94 -6.12
C ASN A 266 12.66 17.60 -5.33
N PRO A 267 13.77 18.34 -5.55
CA PRO A 267 15.08 17.96 -5.00
C PRO A 267 15.12 17.85 -3.48
N ILE A 268 14.65 18.86 -2.76
CA ILE A 268 14.71 18.93 -1.30
C ILE A 268 13.85 17.82 -0.68
N GLU A 269 12.61 17.71 -1.15
CA GLU A 269 11.63 16.73 -0.66
C GLU A 269 12.10 15.30 -0.95
N PHE A 270 12.72 15.06 -2.11
CA PHE A 270 13.29 13.76 -2.46
C PHE A 270 14.46 13.37 -1.57
N ILE A 271 15.37 14.30 -1.25
CA ILE A 271 16.46 14.05 -0.28
C ILE A 271 15.88 13.73 1.09
N ASN A 272 14.89 14.50 1.56
CA ASN A 272 14.22 14.24 2.83
C ASN A 272 13.51 12.88 2.86
N PHE A 273 12.83 12.51 1.76
CA PHE A 273 12.23 11.19 1.59
C PHE A 273 13.28 10.09 1.69
N SER A 274 14.36 10.21 0.92
CA SER A 274 15.41 9.20 0.83
C SER A 274 16.13 9.01 2.17
N ASP A 275 16.39 10.10 2.89
CA ASP A 275 17.00 10.07 4.22
C ASP A 275 16.11 9.30 5.22
N LYS A 276 14.81 9.64 5.25
CA LYS A 276 13.80 8.99 6.12
C LYS A 276 13.58 7.52 5.75
N TYR A 277 13.41 7.21 4.46
CA TYR A 277 13.23 5.83 3.99
C TYR A 277 14.43 4.97 4.40
N SER A 278 15.64 5.52 4.25
CA SER A 278 16.86 4.84 4.63
C SER A 278 16.96 4.57 6.14
N ASP A 279 16.43 5.46 6.98
CA ASP A 279 16.34 5.22 8.42
C ASP A 279 15.32 4.13 8.78
N LEU A 280 14.27 3.93 7.98
CA LEU A 280 13.25 2.90 8.21
C LEU A 280 13.71 1.50 7.80
N ILE A 281 14.56 1.40 6.79
CA ILE A 281 15.09 0.12 6.30
C ILE A 281 16.49 -0.18 6.86
N PHE A 282 16.95 0.54 7.88
CA PHE A 282 18.32 0.45 8.38
C PHE A 282 18.74 -0.98 8.78
N ASP A 283 17.83 -1.77 9.35
CA ASP A 283 18.09 -3.18 9.73
C ASP A 283 17.87 -4.17 8.57
N LYS A 284 17.31 -3.73 7.44
CA LYS A 284 17.05 -4.57 6.25
C LYS A 284 18.23 -4.46 5.28
N LEU A 285 19.31 -5.19 5.58
CA LEU A 285 20.61 -5.02 4.91
C LEU A 285 20.56 -5.16 3.37
N ASP A 286 19.78 -6.11 2.84
CA ASP A 286 19.60 -6.29 1.40
C ASP A 286 18.87 -5.10 0.74
N ASP A 287 17.83 -4.59 1.40
CA ASP A 287 17.07 -3.42 0.93
C ASP A 287 17.98 -2.17 0.97
N LEU A 288 18.79 -2.01 2.02
CA LEU A 288 19.72 -0.90 2.17
C LEU A 288 20.84 -0.92 1.12
N LYS A 289 21.36 -2.12 0.81
CA LYS A 289 22.32 -2.33 -0.27
C LYS A 289 21.72 -1.98 -1.63
N SER A 290 20.51 -2.46 -1.92
CA SER A 290 19.78 -2.12 -3.15
C SER A 290 19.56 -0.61 -3.26
N LEU A 291 19.14 0.05 -2.18
CA LEU A 291 18.98 1.49 -2.14
C LEU A 291 20.28 2.23 -2.45
N ASN A 292 21.41 1.82 -1.88
CA ASN A 292 22.71 2.46 -2.14
C ASN A 292 23.15 2.37 -3.61
N ILE A 293 22.84 1.26 -4.29
CA ILE A 293 23.08 1.11 -5.73
C ILE A 293 22.29 2.18 -6.50
N HIS A 294 20.99 2.33 -6.21
CA HIS A 294 20.15 3.36 -6.85
C HIS A 294 20.60 4.77 -6.52
N LEU A 295 20.88 5.08 -5.24
CA LEU A 295 21.41 6.39 -4.84
C LEU A 295 22.73 6.73 -5.52
N SER A 296 23.56 5.74 -5.86
CA SER A 296 24.81 5.95 -6.60
C SER A 296 24.56 6.38 -8.05
N PHE A 297 23.58 5.77 -8.73
CA PHE A 297 23.17 6.23 -10.06
C PHE A 297 22.61 7.66 -10.02
N LEU A 298 21.80 7.97 -9.00
CA LEU A 298 21.27 9.32 -8.79
C LEU A 298 22.36 10.34 -8.47
N LEU A 299 23.36 9.97 -7.66
CA LEU A 299 24.50 10.83 -7.35
C LEU A 299 25.34 11.08 -8.59
N LYS A 300 25.65 10.03 -9.36
CA LYS A 300 26.33 10.14 -10.65
C LYS A 300 25.60 11.16 -11.53
N LYS A 301 24.27 11.03 -11.67
CA LYS A 301 23.49 11.94 -12.49
C LYS A 301 23.53 13.37 -11.97
N SER A 302 23.38 13.56 -10.66
CA SER A 302 23.44 14.87 -10.01
C SER A 302 24.77 15.58 -10.24
N CYS A 303 25.87 14.82 -10.25
CA CYS A 303 27.21 15.32 -10.58
C CYS A 303 27.40 15.67 -12.07
N GLU A 304 26.73 14.97 -13.00
CA GLU A 304 26.76 15.30 -14.43
C GLU A 304 26.03 16.62 -14.72
N ILE A 305 24.92 16.88 -14.02
CA ILE A 305 24.11 18.09 -14.20
C ILE A 305 24.50 19.23 -13.24
N ASN A 306 25.54 19.04 -12.42
CA ASN A 306 26.08 20.02 -11.48
C ASN A 306 25.05 20.60 -10.48
N LYS A 307 24.16 19.75 -9.93
CA LYS A 307 23.19 20.15 -8.90
C LYS A 307 23.75 19.92 -7.49
N LEU A 308 24.47 20.89 -6.95
CA LEU A 308 25.20 20.79 -5.66
C LEU A 308 24.35 20.32 -4.48
N GLU A 309 23.10 20.78 -4.40
CA GLU A 309 22.18 20.38 -3.33
C GLU A 309 21.92 18.87 -3.32
N LEU A 310 21.60 18.30 -4.49
CA LEU A 310 21.41 16.86 -4.67
C LEU A 310 22.70 16.08 -4.42
N ILE A 311 23.83 16.59 -4.92
CA ILE A 311 25.15 15.97 -4.71
C ILE A 311 25.41 15.82 -3.20
N ASN A 312 25.30 16.91 -2.45
CA ASN A 312 25.57 16.93 -1.02
C ASN A 312 24.57 16.07 -0.23
N GLY A 313 23.28 16.15 -0.57
CA GLY A 313 22.22 15.37 0.06
C GLY A 313 22.41 13.86 -0.14
N LEU A 314 22.61 13.42 -1.39
CA LEU A 314 22.80 12.01 -1.72
C LEU A 314 24.10 11.45 -1.13
N GLN A 315 25.20 12.21 -1.18
CA GLN A 315 26.46 11.81 -0.54
C GLN A 315 26.25 11.56 0.95
N LYS A 316 25.58 12.47 1.67
CA LYS A 316 25.31 12.32 3.10
C LYS A 316 24.54 11.03 3.40
N ILE A 317 23.50 10.74 2.62
CA ILE A 317 22.68 9.52 2.80
C ILE A 317 23.52 8.27 2.51
N ILE A 318 24.28 8.24 1.41
CA ILE A 318 25.16 7.11 1.05
C ILE A 318 26.18 6.83 2.17
N LEU A 319 26.82 7.87 2.70
CA LEU A 319 27.79 7.72 3.80
C LEU A 319 27.12 7.22 5.09
N LYS A 320 25.92 7.72 5.41
CA LYS A 320 25.11 7.22 6.53
C LYS A 320 24.84 5.72 6.39
N ASN A 321 24.49 5.27 5.19
CA ASN A 321 24.15 3.88 4.91
C ASN A 321 25.37 2.97 4.94
N LEU A 322 26.49 3.42 4.38
CA LEU A 322 27.77 2.71 4.49
C LEU A 322 28.20 2.55 5.95
N ASN A 323 28.07 3.61 6.76
CA ASN A 323 28.34 3.51 8.19
C ASN A 323 27.44 2.47 8.87
N ASN A 324 26.18 2.39 8.47
CA ASN A 324 25.24 1.42 9.01
C ASN A 324 25.63 0.00 8.61
N LEU A 325 25.84 -0.28 7.32
CA LEU A 325 26.28 -1.59 6.83
C LEU A 325 27.53 -2.07 7.54
N LYS A 326 28.49 -1.17 7.78
CA LYS A 326 29.71 -1.48 8.54
C LYS A 326 29.45 -1.98 9.95
N LYS A 327 28.45 -1.42 10.65
CA LYS A 327 28.08 -1.88 12.01
C LYS A 327 27.59 -3.33 12.02
N HIS A 328 26.99 -3.78 10.92
CA HIS A 328 26.44 -5.13 10.81
C HIS A 328 27.40 -6.13 10.18
N SER A 329 28.13 -5.74 9.12
CA SER A 329 29.05 -6.63 8.43
C SER A 329 30.11 -5.85 7.65
N GLU A 330 31.38 -6.20 7.89
CA GLU A 330 32.51 -5.66 7.13
C GLU A 330 32.45 -6.06 5.66
N SER A 331 32.07 -7.30 5.35
CA SER A 331 31.98 -7.76 3.96
C SER A 331 30.92 -6.97 3.17
N LEU A 332 29.75 -6.73 3.77
CA LEU A 332 28.69 -5.94 3.14
C LEU A 332 29.08 -4.47 2.96
N PHE A 333 29.85 -3.92 3.91
CA PHE A 333 30.40 -2.58 3.81
C PHE A 333 31.40 -2.46 2.65
N VAL A 334 32.35 -3.38 2.53
CA VAL A 334 33.33 -3.41 1.42
C VAL A 334 32.61 -3.56 0.08
N GLU A 335 31.74 -4.56 -0.04
CA GLU A 335 30.99 -4.81 -1.27
C GLU A 335 30.15 -3.60 -1.69
N SER A 336 29.45 -2.96 -0.74
CA SER A 336 28.64 -1.78 -1.05
C SER A 336 29.50 -0.59 -1.45
N PHE A 337 30.66 -0.39 -0.81
CA PHE A 337 31.62 0.63 -1.22
C PHE A 337 32.12 0.41 -2.65
N GLU A 338 32.54 -0.81 -2.99
CA GLU A 338 33.02 -1.15 -4.33
C GLU A 338 31.96 -0.88 -5.40
N ASN A 339 30.71 -1.30 -5.15
CA ASN A 339 29.58 -1.04 -6.06
C ASN A 339 29.35 0.47 -6.27
N ILE A 340 29.38 1.27 -5.19
CA ILE A 340 29.21 2.73 -5.28
C ILE A 340 30.30 3.34 -6.16
N ILE A 341 31.57 3.00 -5.92
CA ILE A 341 32.71 3.53 -6.69
C ILE A 341 32.63 3.09 -8.15
N GLU A 342 32.30 1.84 -8.43
CA GLU A 342 32.15 1.32 -9.79
C GLU A 342 31.07 2.11 -10.56
N ILE A 343 29.94 2.42 -9.92
CA ILE A 343 28.84 3.15 -10.57
C ILE A 343 29.23 4.60 -10.86
N ILE A 344 29.73 5.34 -9.86
CA ILE A 344 30.00 6.77 -10.01
C ILE A 344 31.22 7.05 -10.89
N SER A 345 32.20 6.14 -10.95
CA SER A 345 33.41 6.28 -11.77
C SER A 345 33.14 6.21 -13.28
N LYS A 346 31.97 5.71 -13.70
CA LYS A 346 31.55 5.64 -15.11
C LYS A 346 31.17 7.00 -15.73
N ALA A 347 31.43 8.12 -15.07
CA ALA A 347 31.28 9.45 -15.66
C ALA A 347 32.45 10.36 -15.29
N HIS A 348 32.67 11.38 -16.13
CA HIS A 348 33.83 12.26 -16.04
C HIS A 348 33.39 13.70 -15.72
N SER A 349 33.37 14.06 -14.43
CA SER A 349 33.16 15.44 -14.00
C SER A 349 34.02 15.80 -12.78
N LYS A 350 34.20 17.09 -12.52
CA LYS A 350 34.90 17.58 -11.31
C LYS A 350 34.18 17.10 -10.04
N ASN A 351 32.85 17.25 -10.01
CA ASN A 351 32.01 16.83 -8.90
C ASN A 351 32.05 15.31 -8.66
N ILE A 352 32.22 14.50 -9.71
CA ILE A 352 32.42 13.04 -9.55
C ILE A 352 33.73 12.74 -8.84
N ARG A 353 34.84 13.37 -9.27
CA ARG A 353 36.15 13.20 -8.62
C ARG A 353 36.11 13.60 -7.15
N GLU A 354 35.43 14.71 -6.84
CA GLU A 354 35.22 15.16 -5.46
C GLU A 354 34.37 14.17 -4.65
N SER A 355 33.28 13.66 -5.23
CA SER A 355 32.43 12.64 -4.60
C SER A 355 33.18 11.35 -4.31
N ILE A 356 33.96 10.85 -5.28
CA ILE A 356 34.82 9.68 -5.11
C ILE A 356 35.81 9.93 -3.96
N ASN A 357 36.49 11.07 -3.96
CA ASN A 357 37.46 11.40 -2.91
C ASN A 357 36.81 11.40 -1.51
N ILE A 358 35.61 11.97 -1.36
CA ILE A 358 34.88 11.99 -0.09
C ILE A 358 34.54 10.56 0.36
N ILE A 359 33.97 9.74 -0.53
CA ILE A 359 33.54 8.37 -0.21
C ILE A 359 34.76 7.47 0.08
N THR A 360 35.83 7.57 -0.72
CA THR A 360 37.08 6.84 -0.49
C THR A 360 37.76 7.25 0.80
N LYS A 361 37.79 8.56 1.14
CA LYS A 361 38.31 9.02 2.42
C LYS A 361 37.53 8.43 3.58
N PHE A 362 36.20 8.46 3.51
CA PHE A 362 35.33 7.83 4.52
C PHE A 362 35.64 6.33 4.67
N TYR A 363 35.80 5.60 3.56
CA TYR A 363 36.17 4.18 3.58
C TYR A 363 37.51 3.96 4.29
N GLN A 364 38.55 4.69 3.91
CA GLN A 364 39.89 4.57 4.50
C GLN A 364 39.90 4.89 6.00
N GLU A 365 39.20 5.92 6.45
CA GLU A 365 39.10 6.27 7.88
C GLU A 365 38.40 5.17 8.69
N ASN A 366 37.46 4.47 8.05
CA ASN A 366 36.69 3.41 8.67
C ASN A 366 37.39 2.05 8.66
N THR A 367 38.30 1.79 7.73
CA THR A 367 39.13 0.57 7.69
C THR A 367 40.44 0.73 8.48
N LYS A 368 41.06 1.93 8.51
CA LYS A 368 42.29 2.19 9.29
C LYS A 368 42.13 2.00 10.80
N LYS A 369 40.90 2.15 11.33
CA LYS A 369 40.60 1.92 12.76
C LYS A 369 40.67 0.44 13.20
N LEU A 370 40.92 -0.51 12.30
CA LEU A 370 41.10 -1.93 12.64
C LEU A 370 42.55 -2.30 13.02
N ASN A 371 43.55 -1.43 12.77
CA ASN A 371 44.95 -1.70 13.13
C ASN A 371 45.47 -0.93 14.35
N SER A 372 44.60 -0.24 15.10
CA SER A 372 45.00 0.44 16.34
C SER A 372 43.96 0.23 17.43
N ASN A 373 44.38 -0.44 18.51
CA ASN A 373 43.62 -0.69 19.72
C ASN A 373 42.79 0.53 20.19
N ILE A 374 41.54 0.22 20.56
CA ILE A 374 40.73 0.75 21.67
C ILE A 374 41.07 2.17 22.15
N ILE A 375 40.18 3.14 21.88
CA ILE A 375 39.77 4.14 22.87
C ILE A 375 38.28 4.45 22.67
N HIS A 376 37.46 4.00 23.62
CA HIS A 376 36.13 4.56 23.84
C HIS A 376 36.26 6.05 24.13
N LYS A 377 35.76 6.90 23.22
CA LYS A 377 35.46 8.30 23.53
C LYS A 377 33.99 8.54 23.27
N ASN A 378 33.30 8.83 24.37
CA ASN A 378 31.94 9.31 24.45
C ASN A 378 31.68 10.40 23.41
N PHE A 379 30.73 10.16 22.51
CA PHE A 379 29.99 11.23 21.85
C PHE A 379 28.66 11.39 22.59
N ASN A 380 28.70 12.18 23.65
CA ASN A 380 27.54 12.89 24.16
C ASN A 380 27.72 14.34 23.75
N GLN A 381 26.82 14.87 22.90
CA GLN A 381 26.16 16.17 23.09
C GLN A 381 25.18 16.51 21.94
N ASN A 382 23.90 16.42 22.31
CA ASN A 382 22.82 17.41 22.17
C ASN A 382 22.41 17.99 20.81
N LYS A 383 21.26 17.48 20.35
CA LYS A 383 19.98 18.18 20.09
C LYS A 383 20.04 19.70 19.83
N ASN A 384 19.59 20.09 18.63
CA ASN A 384 18.34 20.85 18.45
C ASN A 384 18.03 21.03 16.96
N TYR A 385 17.24 20.13 16.40
CA TYR A 385 16.38 20.46 15.25
C TYR A 385 14.94 20.33 15.73
N LYS A 386 14.32 21.48 16.05
CA LYS A 386 12.87 21.59 16.06
C LYS A 386 12.41 21.51 14.60
N ASN A 387 12.21 20.30 14.11
CA ASN A 387 11.33 20.06 12.97
C ASN A 387 10.19 19.19 13.47
N GLN A 388 8.98 19.60 13.13
CA GLN A 388 7.73 18.96 13.50
C GLN A 388 7.80 17.49 13.09
N ASN A 389 8.02 16.63 14.08
CA ASN A 389 7.80 15.20 13.93
C ASN A 389 6.30 15.01 13.69
N PRO A 390 5.88 14.23 12.68
CA PRO A 390 4.73 13.37 12.92
C PRO A 390 5.20 12.39 13.99
N THR A 391 4.74 12.60 15.22
CA THR A 391 4.79 11.60 16.25
C THR A 391 4.07 10.34 15.78
N GLU A 392 4.56 9.20 16.27
CA GLU A 392 3.78 8.04 16.68
C GLU A 392 3.34 6.96 15.68
N SER A 393 3.57 5.74 16.19
CA SER A 393 2.87 4.47 15.98
C SER A 393 3.20 3.66 14.73
N ASN A 394 3.23 2.34 14.92
CA ASN A 394 3.10 1.33 13.87
C ASN A 394 1.76 1.53 13.15
N ILE A 395 1.65 2.54 12.29
CA ILE A 395 0.46 2.75 11.48
C ILE A 395 0.60 1.84 10.27
N ASN A 396 0.26 0.56 10.47
CA ASN A 396 -0.15 -0.27 9.35
C ASN A 396 -1.49 0.29 8.87
N GLU A 397 -1.45 1.26 7.95
CA GLU A 397 -2.64 1.70 7.24
C GLU A 397 -3.27 0.48 6.55
N SER A 398 -4.60 0.42 6.64
CA SER A 398 -5.37 -0.66 6.06
C SER A 398 -5.21 -0.72 4.54
N PRO A 399 -5.43 -1.88 3.90
CA PRO A 399 -5.49 -1.94 2.44
C PRO A 399 -6.54 -0.97 1.88
N PHE A 400 -7.61 -0.67 2.62
CA PHE A 400 -8.62 0.30 2.21
C PHE A 400 -8.07 1.70 2.10
N GLU A 401 -7.40 2.19 3.14
CA GLU A 401 -6.80 3.53 3.13
C GLU A 401 -5.76 3.65 2.01
N GLN A 402 -4.89 2.65 1.86
CA GLN A 402 -3.89 2.66 0.78
C GLN A 402 -4.55 2.68 -0.61
N ILE A 403 -5.57 1.86 -0.87
CA ILE A 403 -6.23 1.82 -2.17
C ILE A 403 -7.01 3.12 -2.42
N PHE A 404 -7.81 3.56 -1.46
CA PHE A 404 -8.71 4.70 -1.65
C PHE A 404 -7.97 6.04 -1.70
N LEU A 405 -7.12 6.32 -0.71
CA LEU A 405 -6.46 7.64 -0.58
C LEU A 405 -5.40 7.87 -1.65
N LEU A 406 -4.74 6.80 -2.12
CA LEU A 406 -3.77 6.93 -3.21
C LEU A 406 -4.47 7.02 -4.57
N ALA A 407 -5.67 6.44 -4.73
CA ALA A 407 -6.41 6.49 -5.97
C ALA A 407 -7.16 7.81 -6.21
N LYS A 408 -7.67 8.44 -5.14
CA LYS A 408 -8.25 9.78 -5.14
C LYS A 408 -7.17 10.79 -5.49
#